data_AF-A0A183I9F1-F1
#
_entry.id   AF-A0A183I9F1-F1
#
_cell.length_a   1.000
_cell.length_b   1.000
_cell.length_c   1.000
_cell.angle_alpha   90.00
_cell.angle_beta   90.00
_cell.angle_gamma   90.00
#
_symmetry.space_group_name_H-M   'P 1'
#
loop_
_entity.id
_entity.type
_entity.pdbx_description
1 polymer ?
#
loop_
_entity_poly.entity_id
_entity_poly.type
_entity_poly.pdbx_seq_one_letter_code
_entity_poly.pdbx_strand_id
1 'polypeptide(L)'
;MAEVVEVRTMQHTCVTCGVRFASQNLQRDHYKSEWHRYNVMRKAADLKSVSCIDFEEKLIAQLKVRTSEEGKPKSYFCSPCNKSFQSEETFDNHMKSKKHKVQQHRVESESSEEVKDDEPLPEGRTTHLLPDAESAPRGRV
;
A
#
# COMPACT_ATOMS: atom_id res chain seq x y z
N MET A 1 -20.35 -40.25 -51.49
CA MET A 1 -19.53 -39.02 -51.60
C MET A 1 -19.72 -38.27 -50.30
N ALA A 2 -18.72 -38.28 -49.41
CA ALA A 2 -18.83 -37.61 -48.11
C ALA A 2 -18.58 -36.12 -48.32
N GLU A 3 -19.62 -35.32 -48.14
CA GLU A 3 -19.55 -33.87 -48.19
C GLU A 3 -18.82 -33.39 -46.93
N VAL A 4 -17.57 -32.94 -47.10
CA VAL A 4 -16.82 -32.27 -46.06
C VAL A 4 -17.45 -30.90 -45.89
N VAL A 5 -18.38 -30.78 -44.94
CA VAL A 5 -18.87 -29.47 -44.48
C VAL A 5 -17.70 -28.81 -43.77
N GLU A 6 -16.91 -28.06 -44.53
CA GLU A 6 -15.88 -27.21 -43.99
C GLU A 6 -16.58 -26.07 -43.24
N VAL A 7 -16.84 -26.32 -41.95
CA VAL A 7 -17.32 -25.31 -41.02
C VAL A 7 -16.24 -24.24 -41.00
N ARG A 8 -16.46 -23.14 -41.74
CA ARG A 8 -15.71 -21.89 -41.57
C ARG A 8 -15.92 -21.45 -40.12
N THR A 9 -15.08 -21.97 -39.24
CA THR A 9 -14.99 -21.54 -37.86
C THR A 9 -14.46 -20.11 -37.92
N MET A 10 -15.36 -19.15 -37.76
CA MET A 10 -14.99 -17.74 -37.60
C MET A 10 -14.01 -17.68 -36.43
N GLN A 11 -12.73 -17.45 -36.73
CA GLN A 11 -11.67 -17.50 -35.74
C GLN A 11 -11.81 -16.27 -34.85
N HIS A 12 -12.46 -16.43 -33.71
CA HIS A 12 -12.61 -15.38 -32.72
C HIS A 12 -11.27 -15.19 -32.01
N THR A 13 -10.42 -14.27 -32.48
CA THR A 13 -9.06 -14.07 -31.94
C THR A 13 -8.78 -12.62 -31.60
N CYS A 14 -7.83 -12.38 -30.70
CA CYS A 14 -7.27 -11.06 -30.46
C CYS A 14 -5.78 -11.09 -30.76
N VAL A 15 -5.35 -10.35 -31.80
CA VAL A 15 -3.94 -10.31 -32.21
C VAL A 15 -3.07 -9.62 -31.17
N THR A 16 -3.56 -8.52 -30.57
CA THR A 16 -2.82 -7.78 -29.53
C THR A 16 -2.53 -8.62 -28.30
N CYS A 17 -3.40 -9.55 -27.97
CA CYS A 17 -3.29 -10.40 -26.79
C CYS A 17 -2.88 -11.85 -27.10
N GLY A 18 -2.75 -12.21 -28.39
CA GLY A 18 -2.34 -13.55 -28.83
C GLY A 18 -3.30 -14.69 -28.48
N VAL A 19 -4.58 -14.41 -28.20
CA VAL A 19 -5.55 -15.41 -27.71
C VAL A 19 -6.64 -15.74 -28.72
N ARG A 20 -7.16 -16.97 -28.61
CA ARG A 20 -8.29 -17.49 -29.39
C ARG A 20 -9.46 -17.79 -28.45
N PHE A 21 -10.67 -17.52 -28.90
CA PHE A 21 -11.91 -17.68 -28.16
C PHE A 21 -12.79 -18.72 -28.84
N ALA A 22 -13.59 -19.42 -28.04
CA ALA A 22 -14.56 -20.40 -28.53
C ALA A 22 -15.80 -19.74 -29.18
N SER A 23 -16.08 -18.47 -28.85
CA SER A 23 -17.25 -17.75 -29.37
C SER A 23 -16.98 -16.25 -29.55
N GLN A 24 -17.78 -15.62 -30.41
CA GLN A 24 -17.72 -14.17 -30.63
C GLN A 24 -18.06 -13.38 -29.37
N ASN A 25 -18.94 -13.90 -28.52
CA ASN A 25 -19.32 -13.25 -27.26
C ASN A 25 -18.11 -13.10 -26.34
N LEU A 26 -17.35 -14.18 -26.14
CA LEU A 26 -16.12 -14.16 -25.34
C LEU A 26 -15.08 -13.18 -25.90
N GLN A 27 -14.95 -13.11 -27.23
CA GLN A 27 -14.08 -12.14 -27.88
C GLN A 27 -14.52 -10.70 -27.58
N ARG A 28 -15.83 -10.39 -27.68
CA ARG A 28 -16.36 -9.05 -27.36
C ARG A 28 -16.16 -8.69 -25.89
N ASP A 29 -16.35 -9.64 -24.98
CA ASP A 29 -16.13 -9.42 -23.55
C ASP A 29 -14.64 -9.20 -23.24
N HIS A 30 -13.76 -9.92 -23.92
CA HIS A 30 -12.31 -9.70 -23.81
C HIS A 30 -11.90 -8.27 -24.19
N TYR A 31 -12.44 -7.67 -25.26
CA TYR A 31 -12.12 -6.28 -25.64
C TYR A 31 -12.51 -5.26 -24.55
N LYS A 32 -13.42 -5.62 -23.64
CA LYS A 32 -13.83 -4.79 -22.49
C LYS A 32 -13.03 -5.10 -21.22
N SER A 33 -12.12 -6.06 -21.24
CA SER A 33 -11.32 -6.45 -20.08
C SER A 33 -10.15 -5.49 -19.84
N GLU A 34 -9.74 -5.38 -18.58
CA GLU A 34 -8.55 -4.62 -18.19
C GLU A 34 -7.27 -5.20 -18.81
N TRP A 35 -7.20 -6.53 -18.98
CA TRP A 35 -6.07 -7.18 -19.62
C TRP A 35 -5.88 -6.73 -21.08
N HIS A 36 -6.97 -6.64 -21.85
CA HIS A 36 -6.91 -6.15 -23.22
C HIS A 36 -6.45 -4.69 -23.28
N ARG A 37 -7.05 -3.82 -22.46
CA ARG A 37 -6.66 -2.40 -22.36
C ARG A 37 -5.19 -2.24 -21.99
N TYR A 38 -4.72 -3.03 -21.02
CA TYR A 38 -3.33 -3.04 -20.60
C TYR A 38 -2.38 -3.41 -21.74
N ASN A 39 -2.68 -4.48 -22.49
CA ASN A 39 -1.86 -4.88 -23.63
C ASN A 39 -1.90 -3.88 -24.79
N VAL A 40 -3.03 -3.20 -25.01
CA VAL A 40 -3.13 -2.09 -25.99
C VAL A 40 -2.23 -0.93 -25.57
N MET A 41 -2.27 -0.50 -24.30
CA MET A 41 -1.41 0.57 -23.80
C MET A 41 0.08 0.21 -23.89
N ARG A 42 0.44 -1.04 -23.60
CA ARG A 42 1.81 -1.52 -23.77
C ARG A 42 2.27 -1.47 -25.23
N LYS A 43 1.42 -1.94 -26.14
CA LYS A 43 1.73 -1.92 -27.58
C LYS A 43 1.89 -0.48 -28.10
N ALA A 44 1.09 0.47 -27.59
CA ALA A 44 1.23 1.89 -27.93
C ALA A 44 2.54 2.51 -27.40
N ALA A 45 3.14 1.91 -26.36
CA ALA A 45 4.45 2.28 -25.83
C ALA A 45 5.61 1.43 -26.39
N ASP A 46 5.40 0.74 -27.52
CA ASP A 46 6.36 -0.18 -28.14
C ASP A 46 6.84 -1.33 -27.22
N LEU A 47 6.05 -1.66 -26.20
CA LEU A 47 6.32 -2.77 -25.29
C LEU A 47 5.60 -4.04 -25.75
N LYS A 48 6.24 -5.19 -25.50
CA LYS A 48 5.64 -6.51 -25.75
C LYS A 48 4.36 -6.70 -24.92
N SER A 49 3.35 -7.34 -25.53
CA SER A 49 2.14 -7.78 -24.85
C SER A 49 2.45 -8.78 -23.74
N VAL A 50 1.65 -8.76 -22.69
CA VAL A 50 1.81 -9.60 -21.49
C VAL A 50 0.79 -10.73 -21.54
N SER A 51 1.19 -11.93 -21.11
CA SER A 51 0.31 -13.10 -21.05
C SER A 51 -0.78 -12.93 -20.00
N CYS A 52 -1.83 -13.77 -20.04
CA CYS A 52 -2.87 -13.73 -19.02
C CYS A 52 -2.34 -14.11 -17.64
N ILE A 53 -1.43 -15.09 -17.56
CA ILE A 53 -0.81 -15.57 -16.32
C ILE A 53 -0.02 -14.44 -15.67
N ASP A 54 0.89 -13.81 -16.42
CA ASP A 54 1.70 -12.71 -15.90
C ASP A 54 0.86 -11.50 -15.46
N PHE A 55 -0.26 -11.26 -16.16
CA PHE A 55 -1.17 -10.17 -15.80
C PHE A 55 -1.90 -10.47 -14.48
N GLU A 56 -2.37 -11.71 -14.31
CA GLU A 56 -3.02 -12.15 -13.09
C GLU A 56 -2.06 -12.12 -11.89
N GLU A 57 -0.82 -12.58 -12.06
CA GLU A 57 0.21 -12.47 -11.03
C GLU A 57 0.46 -11.01 -10.61
N LYS A 58 0.50 -10.08 -11.56
CA LYS A 58 0.62 -8.64 -11.28
C LYS A 58 -0.59 -8.08 -10.53
N LEU A 59 -1.80 -8.52 -10.87
CA LEU A 59 -3.01 -8.12 -10.15
C LEU A 59 -2.97 -8.63 -8.72
N ILE A 60 -2.62 -9.90 -8.51
CA ILE A 60 -2.48 -10.50 -7.16
C ILE A 60 -1.41 -9.75 -6.36
N ALA A 61 -0.26 -9.44 -6.96
CA ALA A 61 0.80 -8.68 -6.30
C ALA A 61 0.32 -7.28 -5.89
N GLN A 62 -0.39 -6.56 -6.78
CA GLN A 62 -0.95 -5.26 -6.45
C GLN A 62 -1.97 -5.31 -5.31
N LEU A 63 -2.85 -6.32 -5.29
CA LEU A 63 -3.81 -6.50 -4.21
C LEU A 63 -3.11 -6.74 -2.86
N LYS A 64 -2.07 -7.57 -2.84
CA LYS A 64 -1.26 -7.82 -1.62
C LYS A 64 -0.60 -6.56 -1.09
N VAL A 65 -0.06 -5.71 -1.97
CA VAL A 65 0.52 -4.42 -1.58
C VAL A 65 -0.57 -3.52 -1.00
N ARG A 66 -1.72 -3.37 -1.67
CA ARG A 66 -2.82 -2.53 -1.15
C ARG A 66 -3.31 -2.98 0.22
N THR A 67 -3.45 -4.29 0.45
CA THR A 67 -3.82 -4.82 1.77
C THR A 67 -2.75 -4.57 2.84
N SER A 68 -1.47 -4.50 2.44
CA SER A 68 -0.37 -4.18 3.36
C SER A 68 -0.28 -2.69 3.66
N GLU A 69 -0.70 -1.82 2.73
CA GLU A 69 -0.71 -0.37 2.92
C GLU A 69 -1.90 0.11 3.76
N GLU A 70 -3.02 -0.60 3.73
CA GLU A 70 -4.17 -0.39 4.62
C GLU A 70 -3.81 -0.65 6.11
N GLY A 71 -2.68 -1.32 6.37
CA GLY A 71 -2.15 -1.61 7.70
C GLY A 71 -1.04 -0.66 8.18
N LYS A 72 -0.66 0.38 7.41
CA LYS A 72 0.29 1.39 7.94
C LYS A 72 -0.42 2.19 9.04
N PRO A 73 0.17 2.32 10.24
CA PRO A 73 -0.42 3.11 11.30
C PRO A 73 -0.55 4.56 10.82
N LYS A 74 -1.78 5.04 10.68
CA LYS A 74 -2.05 6.45 10.47
C LYS A 74 -1.51 7.19 11.69
N SER A 75 -0.36 7.83 11.53
CA SER A 75 0.24 8.65 12.57
C SER A 75 -0.26 10.07 12.40
N TYR A 76 -0.90 10.59 13.44
CA TYR A 76 -1.41 11.95 13.48
C TYR A 76 -0.41 12.79 14.27
N PHE A 77 0.05 13.89 13.70
CA PHE A 77 1.11 14.70 14.29
C PHE A 77 0.62 16.11 14.61
N CYS A 78 0.86 16.55 15.83
CA CYS A 78 0.59 17.91 16.26
C CYS A 78 1.88 18.72 16.20
N SER A 79 1.96 19.66 15.25
CA SER A 79 3.09 20.57 15.10
C SER A 79 3.34 21.46 16.34
N PRO A 80 2.35 22.18 16.92
CA PRO A 80 2.62 23.07 18.05
C PRO A 80 2.96 22.33 19.35
N CYS A 81 2.69 21.03 19.44
CA CYS A 81 3.03 20.21 20.60
C CYS A 81 4.14 19.19 20.32
N ASN A 82 4.62 19.11 19.07
CA ASN A 82 5.57 18.13 18.55
C ASN A 82 5.26 16.67 18.98
N LYS A 83 3.96 16.30 18.99
CA LYS A 83 3.48 15.00 19.48
C LYS A 83 2.85 14.18 18.36
N SER A 84 3.23 12.90 18.30
CA SER A 84 2.65 11.91 17.39
C SER A 84 1.67 11.00 18.10
N PHE A 85 0.55 10.72 17.45
CA PHE A 85 -0.57 9.93 17.96
C PHE A 85 -0.86 8.78 17.00
N GLN A 86 -1.21 7.62 17.54
CA GLN A 86 -1.45 6.39 16.76
C GLN A 86 -2.93 6.18 16.39
N SER A 87 -3.83 7.03 16.92
CA SER A 87 -5.26 7.00 16.63
C SER A 87 -5.81 8.41 16.45
N GLU A 88 -6.74 8.55 15.50
CA GLU A 88 -7.44 9.79 15.20
C GLU A 88 -8.15 10.31 16.44
N GLU A 89 -8.84 9.43 17.18
CA GLU A 89 -9.59 9.80 18.39
C GLU A 89 -8.69 10.45 19.45
N THR A 90 -7.49 9.89 19.66
CA THR A 90 -6.51 10.45 20.62
C THR A 90 -5.95 11.78 20.16
N PHE A 91 -5.76 11.97 18.86
CA PHE A 91 -5.33 13.23 18.27
C PHE A 91 -6.42 14.30 18.37
N ASP A 92 -7.66 13.93 18.09
CA ASP A 92 -8.83 14.81 18.13
C ASP A 92 -9.11 15.30 19.55
N ASN A 93 -8.99 14.41 20.53
CA ASN A 93 -9.08 14.77 21.94
C ASN A 93 -7.90 15.66 22.38
N HIS A 94 -6.70 15.42 21.85
CA HIS A 94 -5.56 16.30 22.06
C HIS A 94 -5.80 17.71 21.49
N MET A 95 -6.30 17.84 20.26
CA MET A 95 -6.67 19.13 19.63
C MET A 95 -7.70 19.91 20.47
N LYS A 96 -8.66 19.20 21.09
CA LYS A 96 -9.70 19.81 21.94
C LYS A 96 -9.21 20.17 23.35
N SER A 97 -8.07 19.64 23.78
CA SER A 97 -7.53 19.83 25.12
C SER A 97 -7.11 21.29 25.37
N LYS A 98 -7.40 21.78 26.58
CA LYS A 98 -6.96 23.11 27.06
C LYS A 98 -5.44 23.28 26.96
N LYS A 99 -4.68 22.19 27.14
CA LYS A 99 -3.21 22.20 27.03
C LYS A 99 -2.73 22.51 25.61
N HIS A 100 -3.39 21.96 24.59
CA HIS A 100 -3.07 22.26 23.19
C HIS A 100 -3.37 23.73 22.86
N LYS A 101 -4.56 24.22 23.25
CA LYS A 101 -4.96 25.61 22.98
C LYS A 101 -4.02 26.65 23.60
N VAL A 102 -3.55 26.41 24.82
CA VAL A 102 -2.56 27.27 25.48
C VAL A 102 -1.21 27.21 24.77
N GLN A 103 -0.76 26.01 24.38
CA GLN A 103 0.50 25.85 23.66
C GLN A 103 0.44 26.49 22.27
N GLN A 104 -0.64 26.29 21.52
CA GLN A 104 -0.86 26.89 20.21
C GLN A 104 -0.79 28.42 20.28
N HIS A 105 -1.43 29.02 21.29
CA HIS A 105 -1.40 30.47 21.49
C HIS A 105 -0.02 31.00 21.90
N ARG A 106 0.85 30.16 22.49
CA ARG A 106 2.26 30.49 22.75
C ARG A 106 3.11 30.41 21.49
N VAL A 107 2.96 29.34 20.70
CA VAL A 107 3.75 29.16 19.46
C VAL A 107 3.42 30.24 18.43
N GLU A 108 2.17 30.71 18.38
CA GLU A 108 1.76 31.81 17.50
C GLU A 108 2.38 33.17 17.90
N SER A 109 2.63 33.38 19.20
CA SER A 109 3.34 34.56 19.71
C SER A 109 4.88 34.47 19.64
N GLU A 110 5.44 33.29 19.42
CA GLU A 110 6.89 32.99 19.44
C GLU A 110 7.41 32.60 18.03
N SER A 111 6.84 33.17 16.95
CA SER A 111 7.35 33.02 15.57
C SER A 111 8.45 34.04 15.20
N SER A 112 9.06 34.66 16.20
CA SER A 112 10.38 35.30 16.10
C SER A 112 11.16 34.91 17.34
N GLU A 113 12.37 34.39 17.11
CA GLU A 113 13.43 34.02 18.07
C GLU A 113 13.63 32.51 18.32
N GLU A 114 14.79 32.05 17.83
CA GLU A 114 15.38 30.73 18.00
C GLU A 114 16.00 30.55 19.40
N VAL A 115 16.05 29.30 19.90
CA VAL A 115 17.20 28.54 20.47
C VAL A 115 16.99 27.75 21.79
N LYS A 116 17.30 26.44 21.67
CA LYS A 116 18.11 25.50 22.49
C LYS A 116 17.73 25.04 23.92
N ASP A 117 17.85 23.71 24.05
CA ASP A 117 18.30 22.83 25.16
C ASP A 117 17.63 22.93 26.55
N ASP A 118 17.00 21.83 27.02
CA ASP A 118 17.46 21.04 28.18
C ASP A 118 16.60 19.75 28.40
N GLU A 119 17.29 18.68 28.78
CA GLU A 119 16.87 17.29 29.10
C GLU A 119 16.29 17.20 30.56
N PRO A 120 16.12 16.04 31.25
CA PRO A 120 15.31 14.82 31.10
C PRO A 120 14.09 14.70 32.09
N LEU A 121 13.42 13.54 31.99
CA LEU A 121 12.27 12.95 32.74
C LEU A 121 12.29 12.98 34.29
N PRO A 122 11.14 12.72 34.97
CA PRO A 122 10.93 11.39 35.61
C PRO A 122 9.48 10.85 35.46
N GLU A 123 9.22 9.61 35.02
CA GLU A 123 9.37 8.27 35.64
C GLU A 123 8.29 7.86 36.69
N GLY A 124 7.58 6.75 36.38
CA GLY A 124 6.95 5.81 37.33
C GLY A 124 5.47 5.47 37.02
N ARG A 125 5.00 4.21 36.96
CA ARG A 125 5.59 2.93 37.36
C ARG A 125 4.72 1.71 36.94
N THR A 126 5.38 0.74 36.27
CA THR A 126 5.38 -0.75 36.32
C THR A 126 4.12 -1.64 36.33
N THR A 127 4.15 -2.69 35.50
CA THR A 127 4.24 -4.12 35.90
C THR A 127 4.90 -4.90 34.75
N HIS A 128 6.20 -5.22 34.82
CA HIS A 128 6.82 -6.50 35.23
C HIS A 128 6.39 -7.73 34.42
N LEU A 129 7.32 -8.32 33.65
CA LEU A 129 7.53 -9.77 33.44
C LEU A 129 8.83 -10.00 32.63
N LEU A 130 9.92 -10.34 33.31
CA LEU A 130 11.13 -11.06 32.85
C LEU A 130 11.70 -11.78 34.11
N PRO A 131 12.64 -12.75 34.04
CA PRO A 131 13.47 -13.25 32.92
C PRO A 131 13.51 -14.81 32.87
N ASP A 132 14.28 -15.42 31.97
CA ASP A 132 15.52 -16.17 32.24
C ASP A 132 16.02 -16.71 30.88
N ALA A 133 17.30 -16.92 30.54
CA ALA A 133 18.61 -16.53 31.04
C ALA A 133 19.57 -17.01 29.94
N GLU A 134 20.36 -16.12 29.35
CA GLU A 134 21.45 -16.52 28.44
C GLU A 134 22.59 -17.11 29.27
N SER A 135 22.88 -18.40 29.07
CA SER A 135 24.10 -19.03 29.57
C SER A 135 25.18 -18.97 28.50
N ALA A 136 26.12 -18.04 28.64
CA ALA A 136 27.44 -18.17 28.03
C ALA A 136 28.47 -17.80 29.08
N PRO A 137 29.55 -18.58 29.23
CA PRO A 137 30.75 -17.92 29.69
C PRO A 137 32.04 -18.38 28.98
N ARG A 138 32.84 -17.35 28.68
CA ARG A 138 34.32 -17.25 28.74
C ARG A 138 35.12 -17.60 27.50
N GLY A 139 35.75 -16.55 26.95
CA GLY A 139 37.08 -16.67 26.38
C GLY A 139 38.15 -16.77 27.47
N ARG A 140 39.27 -17.40 27.13
CA ARG A 140 40.57 -17.27 27.83
C ARG A 140 41.69 -17.66 26.86
N VAL A 141 42.64 -16.73 26.68
CA VAL A 141 44.01 -16.77 26.08
C VAL A 141 44.30 -17.74 24.95
#